data_AF-A0A2H6ISA1-F1
#
_entry.id   AF-A0A2H6ISA1-F1
#
_cell.length_a   1.000
_cell.length_b   1.000
_cell.length_c   1.000
_cell.angle_alpha   90.00
_cell.angle_beta   90.00
_cell.angle_gamma   90.00
#
_symmetry.space_group_name_H-M   'P 1'
#
loop_
_entity.id
_entity.type
_entity.pdbx_description
1 polymer ?
#
loop_
_entity_poly.entity_id
_entity_poly.type
_entity_poly.pdbx_seq_one_letter_code
_entity_poly.pdbx_strand_id
1 'polypeptide(L)' 'MAGKSKTDVAARAGSKNLGRNCSLCGNKVEVVMSVSSTGKKSMRRLCCES' A
#
# COMPACT_ATOMS: atom_id res chain seq x y z
N MET A 1 8.37 -23.40 20.68
CA MET A 1 7.70 -22.90 19.46
C MET A 1 6.65 -21.87 19.89
N ALA A 2 7.02 -20.59 19.98
CA ALA A 2 6.08 -19.54 20.35
C ALA A 2 5.25 -19.16 19.11
N GLY A 3 4.01 -19.68 19.06
CA GLY A 3 3.06 -19.37 18.01
C GLY A 3 2.79 -17.87 17.95
N LYS A 4 3.03 -17.25 16.80
CA LYS A 4 2.67 -15.85 16.54
C LYS A 4 1.18 -15.67 16.82
N SER A 5 0.86 -15.02 17.93
CA SER A 5 -0.51 -14.72 18.30
C SER A 5 -1.15 -13.88 17.20
N LYS A 6 -2.30 -14.32 16.66
CA LYS A 6 -3.02 -13.67 15.56
C LYS A 6 -3.57 -12.27 15.92
N THR A 7 -3.39 -11.86 17.17
CA THR A 7 -3.95 -10.65 17.80
C THR A 7 -3.01 -9.46 17.84
N ASP A 8 -1.75 -9.60 17.40
CA ASP A 8 -0.81 -8.48 17.43
C ASP A 8 -1.11 -7.49 16.29
N VAL A 9 -2.00 -6.53 16.59
CA VAL A 9 -2.45 -5.49 15.66
C VAL A 9 -1.28 -4.58 15.26
N ALA A 10 -0.33 -4.34 16.17
CA ALA A 10 0.86 -3.54 15.93
C ALA A 10 1.80 -4.19 14.90
N ALA A 11 2.08 -5.50 15.04
CA ALA A 11 2.86 -6.26 14.07
C ALA A 11 2.17 -6.35 12.70
N ARG A 12 0.82 -6.42 12.67
CA ARG A 12 0.04 -6.34 11.42
C ARG A 12 0.11 -4.95 10.77
N ALA A 13 0.08 -3.88 11.54
CA ALA A 13 0.19 -2.51 11.02
C ALA A 13 1.60 -2.22 10.46
N GLY A 14 2.65 -2.70 11.12
CA GLY A 14 4.03 -2.64 10.62
C GLY A 14 4.21 -3.44 9.32
N SER A 15 3.66 -4.65 9.26
CA SER A 15 3.72 -5.51 8.06
C SER A 15 2.99 -4.90 6.85
N LYS A 16 1.92 -4.13 7.07
CA LYS A 16 1.20 -3.42 5.99
C LYS A 16 1.99 -2.22 5.44
N ASN A 17 2.89 -1.64 6.21
CA ASN A 17 3.74 -0.52 5.78
C ASN A 17 5.01 -0.98 5.06
N LEU A 18 5.53 -2.16 5.39
CA LEU A 18 6.78 -2.70 4.84
C LEU A 18 6.67 -3.15 3.36
N GLY A 19 5.46 -3.41 2.86
CA GLY A 19 5.25 -4.05 1.56
C GLY A 19 4.80 -3.14 0.41
N ARG A 20 4.83 -1.82 0.58
CA ARG A 20 4.35 -0.87 -0.44
C ARG A 20 5.52 -0.15 -1.10
N ASN A 21 6.50 -0.89 -1.58
CA ASN A 21 7.55 -0.35 -2.44
C ASN A 21 7.30 -0.81 -3.88
N CYS A 22 7.51 0.09 -4.83
CA CYS A 22 7.37 -0.22 -6.25
C CYS A 22 8.46 -1.23 -6.62
N SER A 23 8.11 -2.33 -7.27
CA SER A 23 9.11 -3.30 -7.74
C SER A 23 10.01 -2.75 -8.86
N LEU A 24 9.61 -1.65 -9.48
CA LEU A 24 10.32 -1.03 -10.60
C LEU A 24 11.30 0.06 -10.14
N CYS A 25 10.83 1.02 -9.34
CA CYS A 25 11.65 2.17 -8.91
C CYS A 25 12.07 2.12 -7.43
N GLY A 26 11.62 1.13 -6.64
CA GLY A 26 11.94 1.02 -5.22
C GLY A 26 11.25 2.04 -4.30
N ASN A 27 10.60 3.07 -4.86
CA ASN A 27 9.92 4.13 -4.11
C ASN A 27 8.67 3.62 -3.39
N LYS A 28 8.28 4.34 -2.34
CA LYS A 28 7.04 4.08 -1.62
C LYS A 28 5.83 4.31 -2.53
N VAL A 29 4.99 3.29 -2.66
CA VAL A 29 3.74 3.33 -3.42
C VAL A 29 2.72 4.14 -2.64
N GLU A 30 2.43 5.32 -3.14
CA GLU A 30 1.27 6.09 -2.72
C GLU A 30 0.03 5.61 -3.45
N VAL A 31 -1.06 5.51 -2.69
CA VAL A 31 -2.34 5.06 -3.24
C VAL A 31 -3.29 6.23 -3.16
N VAL A 32 -3.59 6.79 -4.32
CA VAL A 32 -4.44 7.96 -4.48
C VAL A 32 -5.77 7.55 -5.09
N MET A 33 -6.82 8.27 -4.73
CA MET A 33 -8.13 8.10 -5.34
C MET A 33 -8.24 9.12 -6.47
N SER A 34 -8.37 8.63 -7.69
CA SER A 34 -8.59 9.46 -8.88
C SER A 34 -10.05 9.41 -9.30
N VAL A 35 -10.60 10.56 -9.64
CA VAL A 35 -11.97 10.68 -10.17
C VAL A 35 -11.84 11.00 -11.65
N SER A 36 -12.44 10.18 -12.52
CA SER A 36 -12.51 10.49 -13.94
C SER A 36 -13.44 11.67 -14.20
N SER A 37 -13.33 12.31 -15.35
CA SER A 37 -14.28 13.34 -15.82
C SER A 37 -15.73 12.86 -15.87
N THR A 38 -15.95 11.54 -15.93
CA THR A 38 -17.26 10.88 -15.89
C THR A 38 -17.73 10.53 -14.46
N GLY A 39 -17.00 10.98 -13.43
CA GLY A 39 -17.35 10.77 -12.02
C GLY A 39 -16.98 9.39 -11.46
N LYS A 40 -16.33 8.51 -12.25
CA LYS A 40 -15.92 7.18 -11.78
C LYS A 40 -14.70 7.31 -10.88
N LYS A 41 -14.83 6.80 -9.66
CA LYS A 41 -13.73 6.72 -8.69
C LYS A 41 -12.89 5.49 -8.99
N SER A 42 -11.59 5.69 -9.20
CA SER A 42 -10.62 4.61 -9.39
C SER A 42 -9.41 4.83 -8.49
N MET A 43 -8.99 3.77 -7.81
CA MET A 43 -7.82 3.79 -6.95
C MET A 43 -6.58 3.57 -7.82
N ARG A 44 -5.64 4.52 -7.79
CA ARG A 44 -4.39 4.44 -8.54
C ARG A 44 -3.21 4.31 -7.60
N ARG A 45 -2.25 3.48 -7.97
CA ARG A 45 -0.96 3.32 -7.29
C ARG A 45 0.05 4.19 -8.03
N LEU A 46 0.54 5.24 -7.39
CA LEU A 46 1.60 6.09 -7.91
C LEU A 46 2.90 5.68 -7.23
N CYS A 47 3.94 5.41 -8.02
CA CYS A 47 5.24 5.05 -7.46
C CYS A 47 6.43 5.41 -8.34
N CYS A 48 6.28 5.37 -9.66
CA CYS A 48 7.26 5.97 -10.57
C CYS A 48 6.88 7.43 -10.83
N GLU A 49 7.83 8.36 -10.69
CA GLU A 49 7.74 9.62 -11.43
C GLU A 49 7.79 9.24 -12.93
N SER A 50 6.81 9.74 -13.68
CA SER A 50 6.76 9.57 -15.14
C SER A 50 7.90 10.32 -15.80
#